data_AF-E5AVX3-F1
#
_entry.id   AF-E5AVX3-F1
#
_cell.length_a   1.000
_cell.length_b   1.000
_cell.length_c   1.000
_cell.angle_alpha   90.00
_cell.angle_beta   90.00
_cell.angle_gamma   90.00
#
_symmetry.space_group_name_H-M   'P 1'
#
loop_
_entity.id
_entity.type
_entity.pdbx_description
1 polymer ?
#
loop_
_entity_poly.entity_id
_entity_poly.type
_entity_poly.pdbx_seq_one_letter_code
_entity_poly.pdbx_strand_id
1 'polypeptide(L)' 'MDAPQPYFLVTQTECCALRGMANLVVRDLHDALIQSQKERATAYGRSAKAEHREMLAKALRRAQRKTFAEVLIAMTCPLG' A
#
# COMPACT_ATOMS: atom_id res chain seq x y z
N MET A 1 -23.52 -33.27 29.57
CA MET A 1 -22.16 -32.83 29.90
C MET A 1 -21.33 -33.00 28.63
N ASP A 2 -21.52 -32.11 27.66
CA ASP A 2 -20.68 -32.04 26.46
C ASP A 2 -20.30 -30.57 26.31
N ALA A 3 -18.99 -30.34 26.20
CA ALA A 3 -18.36 -29.05 26.48
C ALA A 3 -18.70 -28.02 25.40
N PRO A 4 -18.82 -26.72 25.75
CA PRO A 4 -18.96 -25.68 24.75
C PRO A 4 -17.69 -25.63 23.89
N GLN A 5 -17.87 -25.76 22.57
CA GLN A 5 -16.83 -25.51 21.57
C GLN A 5 -16.17 -24.15 21.84
N PRO A 6 -14.83 -24.05 21.79
CA PRO A 6 -14.15 -22.80 22.07
C PRO A 6 -14.48 -21.80 20.97
N TYR A 7 -15.10 -20.70 21.38
CA TYR A 7 -15.15 -19.45 20.63
C TYR A 7 -13.72 -19.14 20.16
N PHE A 8 -13.48 -19.35 18.87
CA PHE A 8 -12.21 -19.05 18.24
C PHE A 8 -12.08 -17.52 18.20
N LEU A 9 -11.52 -16.95 19.27
CA LEU A 9 -11.05 -15.58 19.30
C LEU A 9 -9.87 -15.49 18.34
N VAL A 10 -10.16 -15.30 17.05
CA VAL A 10 -9.17 -14.74 16.13
C VAL A 10 -8.82 -13.38 16.71
N THR A 11 -7.62 -13.28 17.26
CA THR A 11 -7.13 -12.02 17.80
C THR A 11 -7.07 -11.00 16.66
N GLN A 12 -7.40 -9.74 16.93
CA GLN A 12 -7.38 -8.64 15.96
C GLN A 12 -6.06 -8.57 15.17
N THR A 13 -4.97 -9.09 15.73
CA THR A 13 -3.63 -9.18 15.13
C THR A 13 -3.57 -10.06 13.89
N GLU A 14 -4.39 -11.12 13.78
CA GLU A 14 -4.43 -12.01 12.61
C GLU A 14 -5.19 -11.38 11.42
N CYS A 15 -6.18 -10.52 11.68
CA CYS A 15 -6.86 -9.75 10.62
C CYS A 15 -5.93 -8.72 9.94
N CYS A 16 -4.99 -8.14 10.68
CA CYS A 16 -4.02 -7.19 10.10
C CYS A 16 -3.01 -7.88 9.17
N ALA A 17 -2.67 -9.15 9.41
CA ALA A 17 -1.76 -9.93 8.57
C ALA A 17 -2.41 -10.41 7.25
N LEU A 18 -3.75 -10.50 7.20
CA LEU A 18 -4.53 -10.85 6.00
C LEU A 18 -4.89 -9.63 5.12
N ARG A 19 -4.44 -8.41 5.45
CA ARG A 19 -4.47 -7.28 4.49
C ARG A 19 -3.47 -7.57 3.37
N GLY A 20 -3.96 -8.28 2.35
CA GLY A 20 -3.19 -8.85 1.27
C GLY A 20 -2.27 -7.85 0.56
N MET A 21 -1.04 -8.28 0.32
CA MET A 21 -0.13 -7.59 -0.58
C MET A 21 -0.74 -7.62 -1.99
N ALA A 22 -1.29 -6.48 -2.43
CA ALA A 22 -1.85 -6.36 -3.77
C ALA A 22 -0.74 -6.40 -4.83
N ASN A 23 -0.95 -7.18 -5.89
CA ASN A 23 -0.07 -7.19 -7.06
C ASN A 23 -0.67 -6.30 -8.16
N LEU A 24 0.14 -5.43 -8.73
CA LEU A 24 -0.24 -4.56 -9.84
C LEU A 24 0.62 -4.92 -11.05
N VAL A 25 -0.02 -5.36 -12.13
CA VAL A 25 0.63 -5.63 -13.42
C VAL A 25 0.13 -4.60 -14.43
N VAL A 26 1.06 -3.87 -15.03
CA VAL A 26 0.78 -2.92 -16.11
C VAL A 26 1.10 -3.60 -17.43
N ARG A 27 0.15 -3.61 -18.35
CA ARG A 27 0.30 -4.17 -19.71
C ARG A 27 0.40 -3.03 -20.72
N ASP A 28 0.88 -3.34 -21.92
CA ASP A 28 0.89 -2.44 -23.08
C ASP A 28 1.69 -1.14 -22.86
N LEU A 29 2.90 -1.27 -22.30
CA LEU A 29 3.84 -0.16 -22.17
C LEU A 29 4.81 -0.11 -23.34
N HIS A 30 5.10 1.10 -23.80
CA HIS A 30 6.09 1.33 -24.85
C HIS A 30 7.51 0.95 -24.37
N ASP A 31 8.30 0.28 -25.21
CA ASP A 31 9.61 -0.24 -24.83
C ASP A 31 10.57 0.84 -24.32
N ALA A 32 10.50 2.05 -24.89
CA ALA A 32 11.31 3.19 -24.43
C ALA A 32 11.04 3.55 -22.96
N LEU A 33 9.79 3.41 -22.48
CA LEU A 33 9.45 3.67 -21.08
C LEU A 33 10.06 2.60 -20.17
N ILE A 34 9.97 1.33 -20.56
CA ILE A 34 10.58 0.22 -19.82
C ILE A 34 12.10 0.40 -19.75
N GLN A 35 12.73 0.81 -20.84
CA GLN A 35 14.16 1.04 -20.90
C GLN A 35 14.58 2.19 -19.97
N SER A 36 13.91 3.35 -20.04
CA SER A 36 14.19 4.46 -19.12
C SER A 36 13.99 4.11 -17.64
N GLN A 37 13.05 3.20 -17.33
CA GLN A 37 12.81 2.75 -15.96
C GLN A 37 13.92 1.82 -15.48
N LYS A 38 14.40 0.91 -16.33
CA LYS A 38 15.54 0.05 -16.02
C LYS A 38 16.80 0.87 -15.77
N GLU A 39 17.10 1.85 -16.63
CA GLU A 39 18.26 2.73 -16.47
C GLU A 39 18.21 3.50 -15.14
N ARG A 40 17.05 4.06 -14.79
CA ARG A 40 16.84 4.69 -13.48
C ARG A 40 17.03 3.72 -12.32
N ALA A 41 16.47 2.51 -12.42
CA ALA A 41 16.63 1.50 -11.37
C ALA A 41 18.11 1.14 -11.16
N THR A 42 18.88 0.96 -12.23
CA THR A 42 20.34 0.73 -12.17
C THR A 42 21.07 1.91 -11.54
N ALA A 43 20.73 3.15 -11.90
CA ALA A 43 21.35 4.35 -11.33
C ALA A 43 21.14 4.47 -9.81
N TYR A 44 19.98 4.00 -9.31
CA TYR A 44 19.69 3.98 -7.87
C TYR A 44 20.11 2.68 -7.16
N GLY A 45 20.71 1.71 -7.87
CA GLY A 45 21.05 0.40 -7.32
C GLY A 45 19.84 -0.41 -6.86
N ARG A 46 18.67 -0.19 -7.48
CA ARG A 46 17.40 -0.82 -7.14
C ARG A 46 16.97 -1.81 -8.22
N SER A 47 16.14 -2.79 -7.85
CA SER A 47 15.43 -3.59 -8.84
C SER A 47 14.33 -2.77 -9.52
N ALA A 48 13.96 -3.13 -10.75
CA ALA A 48 12.86 -2.47 -11.47
C ALA A 48 11.55 -2.44 -10.65
N LYS A 49 11.23 -3.53 -9.92
CA LYS A 49 10.05 -3.59 -9.03
C LYS A 49 10.17 -2.66 -7.83
N ALA A 50 11.36 -2.46 -7.28
CA ALA A 50 11.59 -1.53 -6.17
C ALA A 50 11.47 -0.08 -6.64
N GLU A 51 12.05 0.24 -7.80
CA GLU A 51 11.92 1.55 -8.43
C GLU A 51 10.47 1.87 -8.79
N HIS A 52 9.74 0.89 -9.35
CA HIS A 52 8.33 1.03 -9.65
C HIS A 52 7.50 1.34 -8.38
N ARG A 53 7.77 0.62 -7.27
CA ARG A 53 7.11 0.88 -5.98
C ARG A 53 7.42 2.29 -5.46
N GLU A 54 8.66 2.76 -5.60
CA GLU A 54 9.04 4.11 -5.22
C GLU A 54 8.33 5.17 -6.08
N MET A 55 8.25 4.96 -7.40
CA MET A 55 7.58 5.86 -8.33
C MET A 55 6.08 5.94 -8.03
N LEU A 56 5.44 4.80 -7.80
CA LEU A 56 4.04 4.71 -7.41
C LEU A 56 3.82 5.38 -6.04
N ALA A 57 4.70 5.14 -5.08
CA ALA A 57 4.65 5.80 -3.78
C ALA A 57 4.80 7.31 -3.92
N LYS A 58 5.76 7.83 -4.69
CA LYS A 58 5.92 9.28 -4.91
C LYS A 58 4.71 9.89 -5.62
N ALA A 59 4.16 9.21 -6.63
CA ALA A 59 3.00 9.69 -7.37
C ALA A 59 1.72 9.70 -6.52
N LEU A 60 1.48 8.65 -5.73
CA LEU A 60 0.26 8.48 -4.93
C LEU A 60 0.37 9.05 -3.50
N ARG A 61 1.58 9.24 -2.95
CA ARG A 61 1.80 9.93 -1.65
C ARG A 61 1.69 11.44 -1.76
N ARG A 62 1.48 12.00 -2.96
CA ARG A 62 0.93 13.36 -3.06
C ARG A 62 -0.45 13.26 -2.43
N ALA A 63 -0.55 13.69 -1.17
CA ALA A 63 -1.73 13.49 -0.33
C ALA A 63 -2.99 13.74 -1.15
N GLN A 64 -3.95 12.81 -1.10
CA GLN A 64 -5.33 13.16 -1.46
C GLN A 64 -5.59 14.51 -0.83
N ARG A 65 -5.95 15.50 -1.64
CA ARG A 65 -6.27 16.84 -1.15
C ARG A 65 -7.46 16.68 -0.23
N LYS A 66 -7.19 16.51 1.05
CA LYS A 66 -8.21 16.57 2.09
C LYS A 66 -8.74 17.99 2.06
N THR A 67 -10.04 18.10 1.94
CA THR A 67 -10.74 19.35 2.18
C THR A 67 -10.46 19.79 3.62
N PHE A 68 -10.57 21.09 3.87
CA PHE A 68 -10.36 21.64 5.22
C PHE A 68 -11.26 20.96 6.27
N ALA A 69 -12.48 20.59 5.90
CA ALA A 69 -13.40 19.84 6.75
C ALA A 69 -12.86 18.46 7.16
N GLU A 70 -12.29 17.70 6.22
CA GLU A 70 -11.71 16.38 6.51
C GLU A 70 -10.47 16.46 7.41
N VAL A 71 -9.70 17.55 7.34
CA VAL A 71 -8.56 17.79 8.23
C VAL A 71 -9.04 18.11 9.65
N LEU A 72 -10.06 18.95 9.79
CA LEU A 72 -10.62 19.30 11.10
C LEU A 72 -11.20 18.07 11.81
N ILE A 73 -11.97 17.23 11.11
CA ILE A 73 -12.53 15.99 11.66
C ILE A 73 -11.40 15.05 12.15
N ALA A 74 -10.28 14.98 11.42
CA ALA A 74 -9.13 14.16 11.80
C ALA A 74 -8.34 14.73 13.00
N MET A 75 -8.39 16.04 13.24
CA MET A 75 -7.75 16.67 14.40
C MET A 75 -8.61 16.60 15.67
N THR A 76 -9.93 16.62 15.51
CA THR A 76 -10.87 16.74 16.64
C THR A 76 -11.44 15.42 17.14
N CYS A 77 -11.04 14.27 16.59
CA CYS A 77 -11.47 12.96 17.09
C CYS A 77 -10.32 12.25 17.81
N PRO A 78 -10.21 12.35 19.15
CA PRO A 78 -9.20 11.68 19.93
C PRO A 78 -9.68 10.29 20.39
N LEU A 79 -10.30 9.47 19.53
CA LEU A 79 -10.57 8.05 19.81
C LEU A 79 -10.61 7.25 18.49
N GLY A 80 -9.46 6.66 18.16
CA GLY A 80 -9.40 5.32 17.59
C GLY A 80 -8.99 4.38 18.70
#